data_AF-A0A484HMH7-F1
#
_entry.id   AF-A0A484HMH7-F1
#
_cell.length_a   1.000
_cell.length_b   1.000
_cell.length_c   1.000
_cell.angle_alpha   90.00
_cell.angle_beta   90.00
_cell.angle_gamma   90.00
#
_symmetry.space_group_name_H-M   'P 1'
#
loop_
_entity.id
_entity.type
_entity.pdbx_description
1 polymer ?
#
loop_
_entity_poly.entity_id
_entity_poly.type
_entity_poly.pdbx_seq_one_letter_code
_entity_poly.pdbx_strand_id
1 'polypeptide(L)'
;MAVAIFCCSKNFYTIDQTKLAKFHVCGQHLLCPFCAGIRASKAIQKYTERVDEVLKKNRKLKPVLITLTVKNGTDLSERSTHLIKSLRTLIKRRQDYNKKGRGFNEFCKINGAMYSYENTYNEQTKEWHPHVHMFALLDDWIDQEQMSETWHEITGDSFIVDIRKVKKEKDLGYAKAAAEVCKYALKFGDLTVENTWEAFKVLKGKRLSGAFGSLYGVKIPENLADDMPDEKDLPYLEMLYKFVFGKQSYYDLQMTRHVEPHSKDNDDEAELRQREEGGRSDLAITENAHRIACDVKTGRVLRKKQHWQVPPTTRVRVKKRIRRWDGYLCVMHM
;
A
#
# COMPACT_ATOMS: atom_id res chain seq x y z
N MET A 1 -12.65 -5.31 15.42
CA MET A 1 -11.78 -4.83 14.31
C MET A 1 -11.67 -5.93 13.26
N ALA A 2 -12.05 -5.65 12.00
CA ALA A 2 -11.94 -6.63 10.91
C ALA A 2 -10.53 -6.55 10.30
N VAL A 3 -9.69 -7.55 10.54
CA VAL A 3 -8.30 -7.65 10.04
C VAL A 3 -8.25 -8.64 8.87
N ALA A 4 -7.24 -8.54 7.99
CA ALA A 4 -7.10 -9.50 6.91
C ALA A 4 -6.91 -10.91 7.49
N ILE A 5 -7.84 -11.81 7.15
CA ILE A 5 -7.92 -13.16 7.76
C ILE A 5 -6.79 -14.04 7.23
N PHE A 6 -6.43 -13.88 5.96
CA PHE A 6 -5.33 -14.59 5.31
C PHE A 6 -4.49 -13.66 4.45
N CYS A 7 -3.16 -13.84 4.52
CA CYS A 7 -2.17 -13.15 3.68
C CYS A 7 -1.19 -14.19 3.12
N CYS A 8 -0.91 -14.12 1.83
CA CYS A 8 0.06 -14.95 1.14
C CYS A 8 1.21 -14.05 0.65
N SER A 9 2.42 -14.33 1.11
CA SER A 9 3.62 -13.60 0.74
C SER A 9 4.58 -14.51 -0.04
N LYS A 10 5.30 -13.94 -1.01
CA LYS A 10 6.40 -14.60 -1.70
C LYS A 10 7.71 -14.02 -1.20
N ASN A 11 8.54 -14.86 -0.61
CA ASN A 11 9.90 -14.50 -0.21
C ASN A 11 10.88 -14.97 -1.28
N PHE A 12 11.36 -14.01 -2.06
CA PHE A 12 12.43 -14.17 -3.04
C PHE A 12 13.77 -14.05 -2.30
N TYR A 13 14.16 -15.14 -1.63
CA TYR A 13 15.32 -15.20 -0.75
C TYR A 13 16.65 -14.94 -1.48
N THR A 14 16.70 -15.09 -2.81
CA THR A 14 17.88 -14.79 -3.64
C THR A 14 18.16 -13.30 -3.76
N ILE A 15 17.13 -12.46 -3.66
CA ILE A 15 17.21 -11.00 -3.74
C ILE A 15 16.86 -10.32 -2.41
N ASP A 16 16.68 -11.09 -1.34
CA ASP A 16 16.27 -10.66 0.00
C ASP A 16 15.01 -9.76 -0.02
N GLN A 17 14.01 -10.15 -0.82
CA GLN A 17 12.74 -9.43 -0.93
C GLN A 17 11.55 -10.30 -0.57
N THR A 18 10.66 -9.77 0.28
CA THR A 18 9.34 -10.37 0.52
C THR A 18 8.26 -9.48 -0.08
N LYS A 19 7.37 -10.06 -0.88
CA LYS A 19 6.28 -9.37 -1.57
C LYS A 19 4.94 -9.95 -1.16
N LEU A 20 3.96 -9.11 -0.84
CA LEU A 20 2.60 -9.56 -0.56
C LEU A 20 1.92 -9.91 -1.89
N ALA A 21 1.68 -11.21 -2.11
CA ALA A 21 1.15 -11.71 -3.38
C ALA A 21 -0.37 -11.74 -3.44
N LYS A 22 -1.00 -12.21 -2.36
CA LYS A 22 -2.47 -12.29 -2.25
C LYS A 22 -2.85 -12.03 -0.81
N PHE A 23 -3.99 -11.39 -0.59
CA PHE A 23 -4.54 -11.22 0.75
C PHE A 23 -6.03 -11.01 0.67
N HIS A 24 -6.75 -11.39 1.73
CA HIS A 24 -8.18 -11.15 1.83
C HIS A 24 -8.46 -10.15 2.95
N VAL A 25 -8.89 -8.95 2.58
CA VAL A 25 -9.18 -7.83 3.49
C VAL A 25 -10.68 -7.56 3.60
N CYS A 26 -11.07 -6.85 4.66
CA CYS A 26 -12.45 -6.40 4.84
C CYS A 26 -12.85 -5.22 3.93
N GLY A 27 -11.89 -4.53 3.30
CA GLY A 27 -12.12 -3.38 2.41
C GLY A 27 -12.60 -2.09 3.10
N GLN A 28 -12.93 -2.15 4.39
CA GLN A 28 -13.44 -1.03 5.19
C GLN A 28 -12.30 -0.18 5.76
N HIS A 29 -11.63 0.59 4.91
CA HIS A 29 -10.48 1.43 5.27
C HIS A 29 -10.74 2.52 6.34
N LEU A 30 -12.00 2.93 6.56
CA LEU A 30 -12.35 3.88 7.63
C LEU A 30 -12.43 3.21 9.02
N LEU A 31 -12.62 1.89 9.10
CA LEU A 31 -12.73 1.13 10.35
C LEU A 31 -11.54 0.19 10.60
N CYS A 32 -10.87 -0.21 9.53
CA CYS A 32 -9.80 -1.18 9.57
C CYS A 32 -8.45 -0.47 9.39
N PRO A 33 -7.62 -0.37 10.45
CA PRO A 33 -6.30 0.26 10.36
C PRO A 33 -5.37 -0.49 9.39
N PHE A 34 -5.58 -1.79 9.18
CA PHE A 34 -4.82 -2.58 8.21
C PHE A 34 -5.17 -2.20 6.75
N CYS A 35 -6.47 -2.13 6.41
CA CYS A 35 -6.92 -1.69 5.07
C CYS A 35 -6.52 -0.23 4.81
N ALA A 36 -6.61 0.61 5.84
CA ALA A 36 -6.08 1.96 5.84
C ALA A 36 -4.58 1.97 5.50
N GLY A 37 -3.75 1.27 6.27
CA GLY A 37 -2.30 1.24 6.10
C GLY A 37 -1.87 0.80 4.70
N ILE A 38 -2.49 -0.27 4.17
CA ILE A 38 -2.21 -0.74 2.81
C ILE A 38 -2.54 0.36 1.78
N ARG A 39 -3.72 0.98 1.88
CA ARG A 39 -4.16 2.01 0.93
C ARG A 39 -3.27 3.25 1.01
N ALA A 40 -2.87 3.67 2.21
CA ALA A 40 -1.90 4.74 2.39
C ALA A 40 -0.56 4.41 1.73
N SER A 41 -0.01 3.22 1.97
CA SER A 41 1.26 2.79 1.38
C SER A 41 1.27 2.88 -0.15
N LYS A 42 0.22 2.36 -0.81
CA LYS A 42 0.09 2.45 -2.28
C LYS A 42 -0.08 3.89 -2.77
N ALA A 43 -0.83 4.73 -2.03
CA ALA A 43 -0.93 6.15 -2.35
C ALA A 43 0.42 6.85 -2.26
N ILE A 44 1.21 6.57 -1.22
CA ILE A 44 2.54 7.16 -1.00
C ILE A 44 3.48 6.81 -2.14
N GLN A 45 3.54 5.54 -2.56
CA GLN A 45 4.35 5.12 -3.71
C GLN A 45 4.00 5.93 -4.96
N LYS A 46 2.72 5.93 -5.34
CA LYS A 46 2.26 6.59 -6.58
C LYS A 46 2.42 8.11 -6.56
N TYR A 47 2.18 8.76 -5.43
CA TYR A 47 2.41 10.19 -5.31
C TYR A 47 3.89 10.55 -5.24
N THR A 48 4.75 9.71 -4.66
CA THR A 48 6.20 9.94 -4.66
C THR A 48 6.75 9.86 -6.09
N GLU A 49 6.38 8.83 -6.85
CA GLU A 49 6.70 8.71 -8.29
C GLU A 49 6.27 9.97 -9.05
N ARG A 50 5.02 10.40 -8.84
CA ARG A 50 4.47 11.57 -9.53
C ARG A 50 5.17 12.88 -9.16
N VAL A 51 5.47 13.08 -7.87
CA VAL A 51 6.18 14.28 -7.39
C VAL A 51 7.57 14.34 -8.01
N ASP A 52 8.28 13.21 -8.07
CA ASP A 52 9.60 13.14 -8.69
C ASP A 52 9.55 13.44 -10.19
N GLU A 53 8.55 12.94 -10.92
CA GLU A 53 8.33 13.29 -12.34
C GLU A 53 8.11 14.79 -12.54
N VAL A 54 7.25 15.41 -11.73
CA VAL A 54 6.91 16.83 -11.84
C VAL A 54 8.13 17.70 -11.51
N LEU A 55 8.88 17.36 -10.46
CA LEU A 55 10.09 18.07 -10.08
C LEU A 55 11.24 17.88 -11.08
N LYS A 56 11.33 16.72 -11.76
CA LYS A 56 12.27 16.52 -12.87
C LYS A 56 11.97 17.47 -14.03
N LYS A 57 10.70 17.70 -14.35
CA LYS A 57 10.26 18.62 -15.41
C LYS A 57 10.41 20.10 -15.02
N ASN A 58 10.09 20.44 -13.78
CA ASN A 58 10.21 21.80 -13.26
C ASN A 58 10.87 21.83 -11.88
N ARG A 59 12.19 22.02 -11.86
CA ARG A 59 13.00 22.06 -10.64
C ARG A 59 12.80 23.33 -9.80
N LYS A 60 12.11 24.36 -10.33
CA LYS A 60 11.87 25.62 -9.62
C LYS A 60 10.74 25.50 -8.59
N LEU A 61 9.90 24.47 -8.70
CA LEU A 61 8.79 24.24 -7.79
C LEU A 61 9.28 24.03 -6.36
N LYS A 62 8.57 24.63 -5.41
CA LYS A 62 8.90 24.59 -3.97
C LYS A 62 7.96 23.60 -3.27
N PRO A 63 8.43 22.44 -2.78
CA PRO A 63 7.59 21.50 -2.04
C PRO A 63 7.29 22.00 -0.63
N VAL A 64 6.01 22.01 -0.27
CA VAL A 64 5.51 22.45 1.03
C VAL A 64 4.44 21.51 1.56
N LEU A 65 4.29 21.48 2.88
CA LEU A 65 3.11 20.96 3.55
C LEU A 65 2.25 22.15 3.97
N ILE A 66 0.96 22.07 3.70
CA ILE A 66 -0.04 23.07 4.05
C ILE A 66 -1.09 22.38 4.90
N THR A 67 -1.39 22.95 6.07
CA THR A 67 -2.48 22.49 6.92
C THR A 67 -3.49 23.63 7.07
N LEU A 68 -4.75 23.35 6.75
CA LEU A 68 -5.87 24.28 6.96
C LEU A 68 -6.82 23.67 7.97
N THR A 69 -7.24 24.45 8.97
CA THR A 69 -8.17 23.98 10.01
C THR A 69 -9.42 24.85 10.03
N VAL A 70 -10.55 24.28 10.49
CA VAL A 70 -11.73 25.06 10.85
C VAL A 70 -11.87 25.10 12.36
N LYS A 71 -12.69 26.02 12.88
CA LYS A 71 -12.98 26.06 14.32
C LYS A 71 -13.60 24.75 14.78
N ASN A 72 -13.16 24.28 15.95
CA ASN A 72 -13.68 23.07 16.56
C ASN A 72 -15.19 23.17 16.78
N GLY A 73 -15.85 22.03 16.87
CA GLY A 73 -17.27 21.99 17.22
C GLY A 73 -17.71 20.60 17.64
N THR A 74 -18.85 20.54 18.30
CA THR A 74 -19.40 19.29 18.84
C THR A 74 -20.02 18.39 17.76
N ASP A 75 -20.47 18.96 16.64
CA ASP A 75 -21.06 18.20 15.52
C ASP A 75 -20.03 17.94 14.41
N LEU A 76 -19.58 16.68 14.30
CA LEU A 76 -18.67 16.24 13.24
C LEU A 76 -19.25 16.39 11.84
N SER A 77 -20.55 16.16 11.65
CA SER A 77 -21.18 16.20 10.33
C SER A 77 -21.18 17.62 9.79
N GLU A 78 -21.56 18.57 10.62
CA GLU A 78 -21.56 19.98 10.27
C GLU A 78 -20.13 20.48 10.07
N ARG A 79 -19.21 20.25 11.02
CA ARG A 79 -17.81 20.70 10.92
C ARG A 79 -17.07 20.10 9.71
N SER A 80 -17.27 18.80 9.44
CA SER A 80 -16.66 18.14 8.26
C SER A 80 -17.22 18.69 6.95
N THR A 81 -18.53 18.98 6.90
CA THR A 81 -19.17 19.55 5.71
C THR A 81 -18.72 20.98 5.48
N HIS A 82 -18.57 21.76 6.55
CA HIS A 82 -18.00 23.11 6.51
C HIS A 82 -16.59 23.11 5.93
N LEU A 83 -15.68 22.29 6.48
CA LEU A 83 -14.30 22.17 5.99
C LEU A 83 -14.25 21.74 4.50
N ILE A 84 -15.04 20.73 4.12
CA ILE A 84 -15.10 20.23 2.74
C ILE A 84 -15.60 21.33 1.79
N LYS A 85 -16.64 22.08 2.19
CA LYS A 85 -17.21 23.17 1.39
C LYS A 85 -16.20 24.31 1.24
N SER A 86 -15.55 24.71 2.32
CA SER A 86 -14.53 25.77 2.34
C SER A 86 -13.34 25.41 1.45
N LEU A 87 -12.80 24.19 1.56
CA LEU A 87 -11.71 23.74 0.69
C LEU A 87 -12.14 23.68 -0.79
N ARG A 88 -13.36 23.21 -1.09
CA ARG A 88 -13.89 23.21 -2.46
C ARG A 88 -14.01 24.62 -3.03
N THR A 89 -14.47 25.59 -2.24
CA THR A 89 -14.53 27.00 -2.65
C THR A 89 -13.14 27.53 -2.97
N LEU A 90 -12.14 27.24 -2.13
CA LEU A 90 -10.76 27.66 -2.33
C LEU A 90 -10.15 27.07 -3.62
N ILE A 91 -10.34 25.76 -3.84
CA ILE A 91 -9.93 25.09 -5.09
C ILE A 91 -10.66 25.68 -6.30
N LYS A 92 -11.96 25.99 -6.18
CA LYS A 92 -12.75 26.61 -7.25
C LYS A 92 -12.25 28.01 -7.58
N ARG A 93 -11.94 28.85 -6.58
CA ARG A 93 -11.35 30.19 -6.81
C ARG A 93 -10.04 30.12 -7.58
N ARG A 94 -9.16 29.17 -7.23
CA ARG A 94 -7.94 28.89 -8.02
C ARG A 94 -8.24 28.47 -9.46
N GLN A 95 -9.22 27.59 -9.67
CA GLN A 95 -9.62 27.18 -11.01
C GLN A 95 -10.21 28.34 -11.83
N ASP A 96 -11.00 29.21 -11.19
CA ASP A 96 -11.56 30.41 -11.80
C ASP A 96 -10.46 31.39 -12.20
N TYR A 97 -9.45 31.62 -11.35
CA TYR A 97 -8.27 32.40 -11.71
C TYR A 97 -7.54 31.81 -12.92
N ASN A 98 -7.25 30.51 -12.91
CA ASN A 98 -6.56 29.85 -14.02
C ASN A 98 -7.33 29.87 -15.34
N LYS A 99 -8.67 29.90 -15.31
CA LYS A 99 -9.52 29.90 -16.51
C LYS A 99 -9.89 31.30 -16.99
N LYS A 100 -10.12 32.23 -16.07
CA LYS A 100 -10.73 33.55 -16.34
C LYS A 100 -9.78 34.71 -16.06
N GLY A 101 -8.62 34.48 -15.44
CA GLY A 101 -7.61 35.50 -15.13
C GLY A 101 -7.99 36.48 -14.02
N ARG A 102 -9.06 36.24 -13.25
CA ARG A 102 -9.55 37.14 -12.20
C ARG A 102 -9.65 36.46 -10.84
N GLY A 103 -9.55 37.23 -9.75
CA GLY A 103 -9.69 36.73 -8.38
C GLY A 103 -8.44 36.01 -7.85
N PHE A 104 -7.25 36.55 -8.17
CA PHE A 104 -6.00 36.04 -7.64
C PHE A 104 -6.01 36.06 -6.11
N ASN A 105 -5.51 34.98 -5.51
CA ASN A 105 -5.22 34.85 -4.10
C ASN A 105 -3.99 33.95 -3.94
N GLU A 106 -3.43 33.91 -2.75
CA GLU A 106 -2.20 33.15 -2.47
C GLU A 106 -2.28 31.66 -2.83
N PHE A 107 -3.46 31.04 -2.72
CA PHE A 107 -3.66 29.64 -3.11
C PHE A 107 -3.47 29.40 -4.62
N CYS A 108 -3.53 30.44 -5.45
CA CYS A 108 -3.27 30.37 -6.88
C CYS A 108 -1.80 30.10 -7.21
N LYS A 109 -0.86 30.37 -6.28
CA LYS A 109 0.57 30.07 -6.41
C LYS A 109 0.88 28.56 -6.33
N ILE A 110 -0.10 27.74 -5.95
CA ILE A 110 0.03 26.28 -5.94
C ILE A 110 -0.04 25.76 -7.38
N ASN A 111 1.00 25.09 -7.86
CA ASN A 111 1.04 24.42 -9.15
C ASN A 111 0.18 23.14 -9.15
N GLY A 112 0.33 22.33 -8.10
CA GLY A 112 -0.44 21.13 -7.85
C GLY A 112 -0.29 20.64 -6.42
N ALA A 113 -1.31 19.97 -5.91
CA ALA A 113 -1.31 19.43 -4.57
C ALA A 113 -2.08 18.10 -4.49
N MET A 114 -1.71 17.29 -3.51
CA MET A 114 -2.55 16.21 -2.99
C MET A 114 -2.95 16.53 -1.56
N TYR A 115 -4.11 16.07 -1.12
CA TYR A 115 -4.62 16.40 0.20
C TYR A 115 -5.48 15.29 0.80
N SER A 116 -5.58 15.31 2.12
CA SER A 116 -6.34 14.39 2.96
C SER A 116 -7.05 15.14 4.08
N TYR A 117 -8.30 14.79 4.35
CA TYR A 117 -9.01 15.28 5.53
C TYR A 117 -8.69 14.38 6.73
N GLU A 118 -8.41 15.02 7.86
CA GLU A 118 -8.22 14.40 9.16
C GLU A 118 -9.26 14.93 10.14
N ASN A 119 -9.78 14.06 11.00
CA ASN A 119 -10.63 14.45 12.10
C ASN A 119 -10.02 13.91 13.38
N THR A 120 -9.63 14.81 14.28
CA THR A 120 -9.24 14.47 15.64
C THR A 120 -10.36 14.85 16.60
N TYR A 121 -10.37 14.26 17.79
CA TYR A 121 -11.34 14.53 18.84
C TYR A 121 -10.62 14.91 20.12
N ASN A 122 -11.07 15.96 20.78
CA ASN A 122 -10.53 16.39 22.07
C ASN A 122 -11.46 15.94 23.19
N GLU A 123 -11.00 14.97 23.98
CA GLU A 123 -11.75 14.40 25.10
C GLU A 123 -12.07 15.42 26.21
N GLN A 124 -11.26 16.48 26.37
CA GLN A 124 -11.47 17.48 27.42
C GLN A 124 -12.59 18.46 27.04
N THR A 125 -12.57 18.95 25.80
CA THR A 125 -13.58 19.91 25.31
C THR A 125 -14.81 19.23 24.71
N LYS A 126 -14.71 17.92 24.42
CA LYS A 126 -15.70 17.11 23.69
C LYS A 126 -16.01 17.65 22.30
N GLU A 127 -15.01 18.21 21.64
CA GLU A 127 -15.13 18.81 20.32
C GLU A 127 -14.34 18.03 19.28
N TRP A 128 -14.85 18.05 18.04
CA TRP A 128 -14.16 17.58 16.85
C TRP A 128 -13.29 18.68 16.25
N HIS A 129 -12.12 18.28 15.78
CA HIS A 129 -11.10 19.14 15.18
C HIS A 129 -10.80 18.69 13.73
N PRO A 130 -11.68 19.02 12.78
CA PRO A 130 -11.45 18.69 11.39
C PRO A 130 -10.41 19.61 10.77
N HIS A 131 -9.47 19.02 10.06
CA HIS A 131 -8.45 19.74 9.34
C HIS A 131 -8.04 19.01 8.06
N VAL A 132 -7.41 19.73 7.14
CA VAL A 132 -6.91 19.17 5.90
C VAL A 132 -5.41 19.36 5.82
N HIS A 133 -4.70 18.28 5.53
CA HIS A 133 -3.28 18.31 5.21
C HIS A 133 -3.10 18.23 3.70
N MET A 134 -2.19 19.02 3.16
CA MET A 134 -1.88 19.05 1.74
C MET A 134 -0.37 18.99 1.53
N PHE A 135 0.07 18.16 0.60
CA PHE A 135 1.40 18.25 0.03
C PHE A 135 1.26 19.04 -1.27
N ALA A 136 1.89 20.21 -1.34
CA ALA A 136 1.76 21.13 -2.46
C ALA A 136 3.13 21.43 -3.09
N LEU A 137 3.11 21.67 -4.39
CA LEU A 137 4.22 22.19 -5.17
C LEU A 137 3.87 23.64 -5.55
N LEU A 138 4.67 24.60 -5.08
CA LEU A 138 4.42 26.02 -5.33
C LEU A 138 5.25 26.54 -6.50
N ASP A 139 4.64 27.38 -7.33
CA ASP A 139 5.34 28.20 -8.32
C ASP A 139 6.08 29.37 -7.64
N ASP A 140 5.45 29.97 -6.63
CA ASP A 140 6.08 30.97 -5.76
C ASP A 140 5.68 30.82 -4.29
N TRP A 141 6.43 31.44 -3.37
CA TRP A 141 6.16 31.31 -1.94
C TRP A 141 4.82 31.97 -1.59
N ILE A 142 4.06 31.28 -0.74
CA ILE A 142 2.78 31.77 -0.23
C ILE A 142 3.05 32.71 0.93
N ASP A 143 2.42 33.88 0.87
CA ASP A 143 2.26 34.77 2.02
C ASP A 143 1.20 34.16 2.96
N GLN A 144 1.65 33.75 4.14
CA GLN A 144 0.81 33.04 5.10
C GLN A 144 -0.28 33.94 5.70
N GLU A 145 -0.03 35.25 5.82
CA GLU A 145 -0.99 36.22 6.38
C GLU A 145 -2.14 36.43 5.39
N GLN A 146 -1.83 36.72 4.14
CA GLN A 146 -2.84 36.86 3.07
C GLN A 146 -3.60 35.54 2.82
N MET A 147 -2.93 34.39 2.96
CA MET A 147 -3.58 33.08 2.86
C MET A 147 -4.54 32.84 4.05
N SER A 148 -4.15 33.27 5.24
CA SER A 148 -4.98 33.24 6.46
C SER A 148 -6.22 34.13 6.31
N GLU A 149 -6.08 35.35 5.77
CA GLU A 149 -7.20 36.24 5.46
C GLU A 149 -8.15 35.62 4.44
N THR A 150 -7.63 35.05 3.35
CA THR A 150 -8.43 34.34 2.34
C THR A 150 -9.17 33.17 2.95
N TRP A 151 -8.52 32.42 3.86
CA TRP A 151 -9.14 31.29 4.54
C TRP A 151 -10.25 31.74 5.49
N HIS A 152 -10.04 32.83 6.22
CA HIS A 152 -11.06 33.43 7.07
C HIS A 152 -12.23 34.01 6.27
N GLU A 153 -11.99 34.62 5.11
CA GLU A 153 -13.05 35.11 4.22
C GLU A 153 -13.96 33.97 3.74
N ILE A 154 -13.37 32.79 3.46
CA ILE A 154 -14.11 31.62 2.97
C ILE A 154 -14.83 30.88 4.10
N THR A 155 -14.15 30.67 5.24
CA THR A 155 -14.69 29.88 6.35
C THR A 155 -15.60 30.70 7.27
N GLY A 156 -15.31 31.99 7.46
CA GLY A 156 -15.97 32.86 8.42
C GLY A 156 -15.68 32.53 9.89
N ASP A 157 -14.94 31.44 10.17
CA ASP A 157 -14.71 30.96 11.53
C ASP A 157 -13.27 30.51 11.82
N SER A 158 -12.37 30.49 10.81
CA SER A 158 -10.97 30.12 11.02
C SER A 158 -10.01 30.91 10.14
N PHE A 159 -8.90 31.31 10.75
CA PHE A 159 -7.75 31.93 10.09
C PHE A 159 -6.49 31.04 10.21
N ILE A 160 -6.64 29.83 10.74
CA ILE A 160 -5.50 28.97 11.05
C ILE A 160 -5.02 28.27 9.78
N VAL A 161 -3.83 28.66 9.35
CA VAL A 161 -3.10 28.12 8.21
C VAL A 161 -1.67 27.86 8.65
N ASP A 162 -1.17 26.64 8.47
CA ASP A 162 0.25 26.31 8.65
C ASP A 162 0.87 26.00 7.29
N ILE A 163 2.01 26.61 6.97
CA ILE A 163 2.74 26.40 5.73
C ILE A 163 4.20 26.16 6.06
N ARG A 164 4.68 24.96 5.75
CA ARG A 164 6.04 24.55 6.08
C ARG A 164 6.74 23.97 4.88
N LYS A 165 8.01 24.35 4.71
CA LYS A 165 8.85 23.82 3.62
C LYS A 165 9.19 22.37 3.86
N VAL A 166 9.02 21.53 2.83
CA VAL A 166 9.45 20.14 2.89
C VAL A 166 10.92 20.05 2.50
N LYS A 167 11.73 19.52 3.41
CA LYS A 167 13.13 19.18 3.12
C LYS A 167 13.18 17.81 2.46
N LYS A 168 13.98 17.71 1.39
CA LYS A 168 14.28 16.44 0.74
C LYS A 168 15.21 15.62 1.65
N GLU A 169 14.82 14.40 1.99
CA GLU A 169 15.70 13.46 2.69
C GLU A 169 16.59 12.71 1.68
N LYS A 170 17.82 12.36 2.08
CA LYS A 170 18.82 11.77 1.17
C LYS A 170 18.36 10.42 0.60
N ASP A 171 17.74 9.58 1.43
CA ASP A 171 17.37 8.21 1.04
C ASP A 171 15.88 8.08 0.66
N LEU A 172 15.01 8.86 1.31
CA LEU A 172 13.55 8.76 1.16
C LEU A 172 12.94 9.85 0.27
N GLY A 173 13.75 10.81 -0.20
CA GLY A 173 13.26 11.91 -1.04
C GLY A 173 12.14 12.71 -0.36
N TYR A 174 10.96 12.72 -0.99
CA TYR A 174 9.74 13.35 -0.47
C TYR A 174 8.74 12.35 0.12
N ALA A 175 9.08 11.06 0.16
CA ALA A 175 8.17 10.00 0.61
C ALA A 175 7.67 10.22 2.04
N LYS A 176 8.48 10.80 2.94
CA LYS A 176 8.08 11.11 4.31
C LYS A 176 6.96 12.15 4.38
N ALA A 177 7.05 13.22 3.60
CA ALA A 177 6.01 14.25 3.55
C ALA A 177 4.77 13.75 2.82
N ALA A 178 4.95 12.92 1.79
CA ALA A 178 3.83 12.24 1.15
C ALA A 178 3.13 11.27 2.10
N ALA A 179 3.90 10.56 2.93
CA ALA A 179 3.42 9.66 3.97
C ALA A 179 2.66 10.39 5.06
N GLU A 180 3.11 11.58 5.43
CA GLU A 180 2.39 12.41 6.37
C GLU A 180 0.97 12.71 5.88
N VAL A 181 0.80 13.24 4.67
CA VAL A 181 -0.54 13.49 4.11
C VAL A 181 -1.34 12.19 3.93
N CYS A 182 -0.73 11.12 3.40
CA CYS A 182 -1.44 9.87 3.17
C CYS A 182 -1.83 9.15 4.48
N LYS A 183 -1.09 9.35 5.58
CA LYS A 183 -1.39 8.79 6.91
C LYS A 183 -2.74 9.29 7.41
N TYR A 184 -3.06 10.55 7.12
CA TYR A 184 -4.19 11.26 7.71
C TYR A 184 -5.53 11.00 7.04
N ALA A 185 -5.54 10.58 5.78
CA ALA A 185 -6.77 10.15 5.10
C ALA A 185 -7.48 8.97 5.81
N LEU A 186 -6.80 8.32 6.76
CA LEU A 186 -7.13 6.98 7.25
C LEU A 186 -6.91 6.82 8.78
N LYS A 187 -6.60 7.90 9.51
CA LYS A 187 -6.19 7.88 10.92
C LYS A 187 -7.38 7.95 11.88
N PHE A 188 -8.31 7.00 11.79
CA PHE A 188 -9.27 6.78 12.90
C PHE A 188 -8.64 6.03 14.07
N GLY A 189 -7.38 5.58 13.94
CA GLY A 189 -6.71 4.74 14.94
C GLY A 189 -6.40 5.42 16.28
N ASP A 190 -6.38 6.75 16.33
CA ASP A 190 -6.14 7.51 17.56
C ASP A 190 -7.43 7.83 18.33
N LEU A 191 -8.59 7.56 17.72
CA LEU A 191 -9.89 7.77 18.34
C LEU A 191 -10.27 6.54 19.16
N THR A 192 -11.11 6.75 20.18
CA THR A 192 -11.80 5.65 20.86
C THR A 192 -12.65 4.85 19.88
N VAL A 193 -13.04 3.62 20.25
CA VAL A 193 -13.84 2.75 19.39
C VAL A 193 -15.19 3.40 19.08
N GLU A 194 -15.77 4.08 20.05
CA GLU A 194 -17.03 4.81 19.97
C GLU A 194 -16.93 5.98 18.99
N ASN A 195 -15.90 6.82 19.14
CA ASN A 195 -15.66 7.98 18.27
C ASN A 195 -15.32 7.53 16.83
N THR A 196 -14.58 6.44 16.68
CA THR A 196 -14.32 5.81 15.37
C THR A 196 -15.61 5.40 14.67
N TRP A 197 -16.55 4.78 15.41
CA TRP A 197 -17.83 4.37 14.86
C TRP A 197 -18.72 5.56 14.49
N GLU A 198 -18.77 6.58 15.34
CA GLU A 198 -19.47 7.84 15.02
C GLU A 198 -18.92 8.47 13.76
N ALA A 199 -17.60 8.64 13.68
CA ALA A 199 -16.95 9.24 12.54
C ALA A 199 -17.14 8.40 11.27
N PHE A 200 -17.12 7.07 11.37
CA PHE A 200 -17.45 6.20 10.25
C PHE A 200 -18.86 6.45 9.72
N LYS A 201 -19.89 6.51 10.58
CA LYS A 201 -21.28 6.75 10.16
C LYS A 201 -21.42 8.07 9.39
N VAL A 202 -20.72 9.12 9.83
CA VAL A 202 -20.79 10.46 9.23
C VAL A 202 -19.99 10.57 7.93
N LEU A 203 -18.83 9.92 7.85
CA LEU A 203 -17.86 10.15 6.77
C LEU A 203 -17.91 9.08 5.68
N LYS A 204 -18.58 7.95 5.92
CA LYS A 204 -18.77 6.91 4.91
C LYS A 204 -19.38 7.50 3.64
N GLY A 205 -18.74 7.24 2.51
CA GLY A 205 -19.16 7.76 1.19
C GLY A 205 -18.69 9.18 0.88
N LYS A 206 -18.14 9.92 1.85
CA LYS A 206 -17.49 11.21 1.59
C LYS A 206 -16.09 10.97 1.01
N ARG A 207 -15.68 11.82 0.06
CA ARG A 207 -14.32 11.78 -0.50
C ARG A 207 -13.35 12.51 0.42
N LEU A 208 -12.61 11.74 1.24
CA LEU A 208 -11.66 12.25 2.24
C LEU A 208 -10.23 12.46 1.71
N SER A 209 -9.98 12.25 0.43
CA SER A 209 -8.69 12.51 -0.20
C SER A 209 -8.86 12.97 -1.64
N GLY A 210 -7.93 13.80 -2.11
CA GLY A 210 -7.96 14.31 -3.47
C GLY A 210 -6.62 14.87 -3.92
N ALA A 211 -6.58 15.28 -5.18
CA ALA A 211 -5.46 15.99 -5.75
C ALA A 211 -5.96 16.97 -6.81
N PHE A 212 -5.15 17.96 -7.16
CA PHE A 212 -5.40 18.92 -8.24
C PHE A 212 -4.09 19.45 -8.83
N GLY A 213 -4.19 20.13 -9.98
CA GLY A 213 -3.03 20.69 -10.67
C GLY A 213 -2.09 19.62 -11.23
N SER A 214 -0.78 19.83 -11.17
CA SER A 214 0.23 18.90 -11.70
C SER A 214 0.24 17.51 -11.04
N LEU A 215 -0.29 17.41 -9.81
CA LEU A 215 -0.45 16.14 -9.08
C LEU A 215 -1.80 15.46 -9.32
N TYR A 216 -2.66 16.00 -10.18
CA TYR A 216 -3.92 15.37 -10.57
C TYR A 216 -3.70 14.17 -11.50
N GLY A 217 -4.64 13.22 -11.49
CA GLY A 217 -4.64 12.08 -12.41
C GLY A 217 -3.86 10.86 -11.93
N VAL A 218 -3.27 10.90 -10.73
CA VAL A 218 -2.66 9.73 -10.10
C VAL A 218 -3.73 8.68 -9.80
N LYS A 219 -3.68 7.55 -10.51
CA LYS A 219 -4.55 6.40 -10.26
C LYS A 219 -3.91 5.54 -9.20
N ILE A 220 -4.57 5.41 -8.05
CA ILE A 220 -4.18 4.43 -7.02
C ILE A 220 -4.74 3.08 -7.50
N PRO A 221 -3.91 2.05 -7.67
CA PRO A 221 -4.38 0.75 -8.13
C PRO A 221 -5.39 0.15 -7.15
N GLU A 222 -6.43 -0.48 -7.69
CA GLU A 222 -7.42 -1.22 -6.89
C GLU A 222 -6.81 -2.50 -6.32
N ASN A 223 -5.88 -3.12 -7.05
CA ASN A 223 -5.05 -4.19 -6.52
C ASN A 223 -4.01 -3.60 -5.58
N LEU A 224 -4.17 -3.84 -4.28
CA LEU A 224 -3.22 -3.39 -3.27
C LEU A 224 -2.12 -4.42 -2.99
N ALA A 225 -2.05 -5.53 -3.73
CA ALA A 225 -0.93 -6.46 -3.66
C ALA A 225 0.34 -5.80 -4.19
N ASP A 226 1.49 -6.37 -3.85
CA ASP A 226 2.76 -5.88 -4.36
C ASP A 226 2.99 -6.33 -5.80
N ASP A 227 3.61 -5.44 -6.58
CA ASP A 227 4.11 -5.80 -7.89
C ASP A 227 5.20 -6.88 -7.70
N MET A 228 5.08 -7.94 -8.48
CA MET A 228 6.06 -9.02 -8.50
C MET A 228 7.32 -8.54 -9.23
N PRO A 229 8.52 -9.03 -8.85
CA PRO A 229 9.72 -8.77 -9.63
C PRO A 229 9.54 -9.23 -11.08
N ASP A 230 10.08 -8.48 -12.03
CA ASP A 230 9.97 -8.75 -13.47
C ASP A 230 10.66 -10.06 -13.89
N GLU A 231 11.61 -10.52 -13.08
CA GLU A 231 12.28 -11.81 -13.23
C GLU A 231 11.32 -12.95 -12.86
N LYS A 232 10.60 -13.44 -13.87
CA LYS A 232 9.62 -14.54 -13.77
C LYS A 232 10.23 -15.86 -13.29
N ASP A 233 11.56 -15.95 -13.26
CA ASP A 233 12.30 -17.16 -12.97
C ASP A 233 13.00 -17.16 -11.60
N LEU A 234 12.68 -16.21 -10.71
CA LEU A 234 13.25 -16.25 -9.36
C LEU A 234 12.54 -17.30 -8.48
N PRO A 235 13.27 -18.24 -7.84
CA PRO A 235 12.68 -19.14 -6.88
C PRO A 235 12.21 -18.37 -5.66
N TYR A 236 11.08 -18.78 -5.09
CA TYR A 236 10.52 -18.13 -3.90
C TYR A 236 9.94 -19.12 -2.91
N LEU A 237 9.87 -18.70 -1.65
CA LEU A 237 9.07 -19.36 -0.62
C LEU A 237 7.70 -18.69 -0.57
N GLU A 238 6.65 -19.43 -0.91
CA GLU A 238 5.27 -19.01 -0.73
C GLU A 238 4.85 -19.29 0.71
N MET A 239 4.48 -18.24 1.44
CA MET A 239 4.16 -18.28 2.86
C MET A 239 2.72 -17.84 3.07
N LEU A 240 1.89 -18.74 3.58
CA LEU A 240 0.49 -18.46 3.91
C LEU A 240 0.35 -18.18 5.41
N TYR A 241 -0.09 -16.98 5.74
CA TYR A 241 -0.37 -16.53 7.09
C TYR A 241 -1.87 -16.46 7.35
N LYS A 242 -2.27 -16.82 8.56
CA LYS A 242 -3.63 -16.65 9.08
C LYS A 242 -3.61 -15.72 10.28
N PHE A 243 -4.56 -14.79 10.34
CA PHE A 243 -4.70 -13.92 11.51
C PHE A 243 -5.34 -14.68 12.68
N VAL A 244 -4.72 -14.57 13.85
CA VAL A 244 -5.18 -15.17 15.10
C VAL A 244 -5.55 -14.06 16.08
N PHE A 245 -6.81 -14.09 16.52
CA PHE A 245 -7.33 -13.16 17.52
C PHE A 245 -6.88 -13.58 18.92
N GLY A 246 -6.37 -12.61 19.68
CA GLY A 246 -5.94 -12.80 21.06
C GLY A 246 -5.68 -11.46 21.75
N LYS A 247 -5.27 -11.49 23.03
CA LYS A 247 -4.90 -10.28 23.80
C LYS A 247 -3.84 -9.44 23.05
N GLN A 248 -2.90 -10.13 22.42
CA GLN A 248 -2.07 -9.59 21.35
C GLN A 248 -2.40 -10.40 20.11
N SER A 249 -3.06 -9.78 19.14
CA SER A 249 -3.40 -10.47 17.91
C SER A 249 -2.17 -10.53 17.00
N TYR A 250 -1.99 -11.63 16.27
CA TYR A 250 -0.81 -11.88 15.45
C TYR A 250 -1.15 -12.68 14.19
N TYR A 251 -0.20 -12.75 13.27
CA TYR A 251 -0.28 -13.61 12.09
C TYR A 251 0.51 -14.89 12.33
N ASP A 252 -0.15 -16.03 12.18
CA ASP A 252 0.46 -17.35 12.33
C ASP A 252 0.75 -17.97 10.96
N LEU A 253 1.96 -18.48 10.76
CA LEU A 253 2.39 -19.10 9.51
C LEU A 253 1.80 -20.51 9.40
N GLN A 254 0.82 -20.68 8.52
CA GLN A 254 0.13 -21.96 8.34
C GLN A 254 0.86 -22.88 7.37
N MET A 255 1.47 -22.32 6.32
CA MET A 255 2.08 -23.11 5.26
C MET A 255 3.26 -22.37 4.67
N THR A 256 4.33 -23.10 4.36
CA THR A 256 5.43 -22.65 3.50
C THR A 256 5.60 -23.64 2.36
N ARG A 257 5.58 -23.16 1.12
CA ARG A 257 5.83 -23.94 -0.09
C ARG A 257 7.01 -23.34 -0.83
N HIS A 258 8.02 -24.15 -1.13
CA HIS A 258 9.10 -23.73 -2.03
C HIS A 258 8.61 -23.87 -3.48
N VAL A 259 8.76 -22.81 -4.26
CA VAL A 259 8.39 -22.76 -5.67
C VAL A 259 9.66 -22.46 -6.46
N GLU A 260 10.02 -23.42 -7.31
CA GLU A 260 11.07 -23.24 -8.32
C GLU A 260 10.46 -22.67 -9.60
N PRO A 261 11.23 -21.89 -10.37
CA PRO A 261 10.77 -21.37 -11.65
C PRO A 261 10.49 -22.53 -12.62
N HIS A 262 9.31 -22.53 -13.23
CA HIS A 262 9.02 -23.42 -14.34
C HIS A 262 9.76 -22.90 -15.57
N SER A 263 10.75 -23.66 -16.07
CA SER A 263 11.28 -23.44 -17.41
C SER A 263 10.14 -23.61 -18.40
N LYS A 264 9.74 -22.54 -19.09
CA LYS A 264 8.84 -22.62 -20.24
C LYS A 264 9.59 -23.29 -21.40
N ASP A 265 9.72 -24.60 -21.33
CA ASP A 265 10.11 -25.49 -22.42
C ASP A 265 9.72 -26.90 -21.97
N ASN A 266 8.46 -27.33 -22.22
CA ASN A 266 8.03 -28.72 -22.49
C ASN A 266 6.55 -29.05 -22.17
N ASP A 267 5.74 -28.15 -21.64
CA ASP A 267 4.36 -28.53 -21.27
C ASP A 267 3.35 -28.49 -22.45
N ASP A 268 3.64 -27.75 -23.52
CA ASP A 268 2.76 -27.72 -24.71
C ASP A 268 2.84 -29.04 -25.53
N GLU A 269 3.92 -29.81 -25.42
CA GLU A 269 4.07 -31.13 -26.06
C GLU A 269 3.45 -32.26 -25.22
N ALA A 270 3.36 -32.10 -23.89
CA ALA A 270 2.79 -33.11 -23.00
C ALA A 270 1.25 -33.11 -23.04
N GLU A 271 0.61 -31.93 -23.15
CA GLU A 271 -0.85 -31.83 -23.31
C GLU A 271 -1.33 -32.23 -24.72
N LEU A 272 -0.53 -32.02 -25.78
CA LEU A 272 -0.90 -32.48 -27.13
C LEU A 272 -0.82 -34.01 -27.27
N ARG A 273 0.20 -34.64 -26.70
CA ARG A 273 0.39 -36.11 -26.80
C ARG A 273 -0.66 -36.90 -26.03
N GLN A 274 -1.24 -36.36 -24.97
CA GLN A 274 -2.36 -37.00 -24.25
C GLN A 274 -3.71 -36.86 -24.95
N ARG A 275 -3.81 -36.01 -25.98
CA ARG A 275 -5.06 -35.78 -26.72
C ARG A 275 -5.20 -36.60 -28.00
N GLU A 276 -4.11 -37.14 -28.54
CA GLU A 276 -4.13 -37.95 -29.77
C GLU A 276 -4.29 -39.47 -29.52
N GLU A 277 -3.95 -39.99 -28.33
CA GLU A 277 -4.11 -41.42 -27.99
C GLU A 277 -5.48 -41.78 -27.37
N GLY A 278 -6.51 -40.98 -27.62
CA GLY A 278 -7.87 -41.16 -27.12
C GLY A 278 -8.85 -41.67 -28.17
N GLY A 279 -8.52 -42.72 -28.92
CA GLY A 279 -9.40 -43.20 -29.99
C GLY A 279 -9.21 -44.66 -30.43
N ARG A 280 -10.08 -45.53 -29.89
CA ARG A 280 -10.72 -46.69 -30.57
C ARG A 280 -10.11 -48.11 -30.41
N SER A 281 -10.72 -48.82 -29.44
CA SER A 281 -11.28 -50.20 -29.44
C SER A 281 -10.46 -51.44 -29.87
N ASP A 282 -10.42 -52.37 -28.90
CA ASP A 282 -10.77 -53.81 -28.95
C ASP A 282 -9.94 -54.86 -29.72
N LEU A 283 -9.52 -55.86 -28.92
CA LEU A 283 -9.37 -57.31 -29.18
C LEU A 283 -8.22 -57.80 -30.08
N ALA A 284 -7.25 -58.52 -29.48
CA ALA A 284 -7.05 -59.96 -29.68
C ALA A 284 -5.72 -60.48 -29.06
N ILE A 285 -5.76 -61.77 -28.71
CA ILE A 285 -4.78 -62.65 -28.07
C ILE A 285 -3.58 -62.94 -28.99
N THR A 286 -2.36 -63.14 -28.45
CA THR A 286 -1.49 -64.33 -28.66
C THR A 286 -0.09 -64.20 -28.03
N GLU A 287 0.46 -65.37 -27.68
CA GLU A 287 1.71 -65.68 -26.98
C GLU A 287 3.02 -65.39 -27.74
N ASN A 288 4.11 -65.41 -26.95
CA ASN A 288 5.49 -65.84 -27.28
C ASN A 288 6.34 -65.02 -28.27
N ALA A 289 7.40 -64.39 -27.76
CA ALA A 289 8.77 -64.95 -27.77
C ALA A 289 9.86 -63.87 -27.62
N HIS A 290 10.73 -64.11 -26.65
CA HIS A 290 12.16 -63.79 -26.57
C HIS A 290 12.79 -62.77 -27.56
N ARG A 291 13.46 -61.76 -26.98
CA ARG A 291 14.90 -61.56 -27.24
C ARG A 291 15.60 -61.02 -26.00
N ILE A 292 16.41 -61.91 -25.45
CA ILE A 292 17.45 -61.68 -24.45
C ILE A 292 18.59 -60.92 -25.12
N ALA A 293 19.06 -59.86 -24.48
CA ALA A 293 20.46 -59.45 -24.55
C ALA A 293 20.96 -59.33 -23.11
N CYS A 294 21.63 -60.37 -22.64
CA CYS A 294 22.52 -60.34 -21.50
C CYS A 294 23.93 -60.65 -22.03
N ASP A 295 24.89 -59.79 -21.70
CA ASP A 295 26.24 -60.23 -21.31
C ASP A 295 26.77 -59.18 -20.30
N VAL A 296 26.61 -59.43 -19.00
CA VAL A 296 27.53 -60.13 -18.08
C VAL A 296 28.81 -59.32 -17.80
N LYS A 297 28.74 -58.52 -16.73
CA LYS A 297 29.67 -58.58 -15.58
C LYS A 297 29.16 -57.61 -14.50
N THR A 298 28.90 -58.17 -13.31
CA THR A 298 28.43 -57.50 -12.08
C THR A 298 26.99 -56.95 -12.08
N GLY A 299 26.05 -57.80 -11.63
CA GLY A 299 24.66 -57.44 -11.36
C GLY A 299 24.48 -56.51 -10.16
N ARG A 300 24.66 -55.20 -10.36
CA ARG A 300 24.12 -54.16 -9.47
C ARG A 300 23.58 -53.00 -10.30
N VAL A 301 22.26 -52.80 -10.25
CA VAL A 301 21.63 -51.55 -10.69
C VAL A 301 22.06 -50.44 -9.73
N LEU A 302 22.98 -49.59 -10.18
CA LEU A 302 23.35 -48.37 -9.46
C LEU A 302 22.19 -47.36 -9.57
N ARG A 303 21.35 -47.30 -8.54
CA ARG A 303 20.49 -46.11 -8.30
C ARG A 303 21.43 -44.91 -8.12
N LYS A 304 21.47 -43.99 -9.09
CA LYS A 304 22.02 -42.63 -8.88
C LYS A 304 21.21 -41.98 -7.76
N LYS A 305 21.81 -41.85 -6.57
CA LYS A 305 21.23 -41.07 -5.47
C LYS A 305 21.19 -39.60 -5.90
N GLN A 306 20.02 -38.98 -5.82
CA GLN A 306 19.92 -37.52 -5.78
C GLN A 306 20.64 -37.05 -4.52
N HIS A 307 21.85 -36.53 -4.72
CA HIS A 307 22.57 -35.74 -3.74
C HIS A 307 21.71 -34.49 -3.44
N TRP A 308 21.60 -34.11 -2.16
CA TRP A 308 20.82 -32.98 -1.59
C TRP A 308 19.49 -33.24 -0.87
N GLN A 309 19.15 -34.47 -0.46
CA GLN A 309 18.19 -34.62 0.64
C GLN A 309 18.88 -34.29 1.98
N VAL A 310 18.55 -33.14 2.57
CA VAL A 310 18.91 -32.84 3.96
C VAL A 310 17.99 -33.68 4.87
N PRO A 311 18.53 -34.53 5.76
CA PRO A 311 17.72 -35.36 6.65
C PRO A 311 16.84 -34.52 7.59
N PRO A 312 15.63 -34.99 7.94
CA PRO A 312 14.66 -34.25 8.77
C PRO A 312 15.12 -33.98 10.21
N THR A 313 16.29 -34.46 10.62
CA THR A 313 16.89 -34.24 11.94
C THR A 313 18.26 -33.58 11.91
N THR A 314 18.60 -32.88 10.83
CA THR A 314 19.83 -32.08 10.77
C THR A 314 19.74 -30.90 11.74
N ARG A 315 20.12 -31.11 13.00
CA ARG A 315 20.38 -30.05 13.97
C ARG A 315 21.55 -29.22 13.43
N VAL A 316 21.23 -28.11 12.79
CA VAL A 316 22.21 -27.08 12.45
C VAL A 316 22.79 -26.56 13.77
N ARG A 317 24.03 -26.94 14.09
CA ARG A 317 24.79 -26.36 15.20
C ARG A 317 25.15 -24.93 14.81
N VAL A 318 24.31 -24.00 15.22
CA VAL A 318 24.50 -22.55 15.04
C VAL A 318 25.73 -22.12 15.83
N LYS A 319 26.90 -22.05 15.18
CA LYS A 319 28.19 -21.63 15.78
C LYS A 319 28.35 -20.11 15.93
N LYS A 320 27.35 -19.31 15.56
CA LYS A 320 27.21 -17.91 15.96
C LYS A 320 25.77 -17.68 16.31
N ARG A 321 25.51 -17.39 17.59
CA ARG A 321 24.21 -17.06 18.19
C ARG A 321 23.44 -16.14 17.22
N ILE A 322 22.57 -16.73 16.39
CA ILE A 322 21.55 -15.98 15.66
C ILE A 322 20.78 -15.29 16.77
N ARG A 323 20.91 -13.96 16.85
CA ARG A 323 20.03 -13.17 17.73
C ARG A 323 18.63 -13.63 17.36
N ARG A 324 17.97 -14.25 18.33
CA ARG A 324 16.52 -14.46 18.35
C ARG A 324 15.95 -13.20 17.72
N TRP A 325 15.29 -13.34 16.58
CA TRP A 325 14.54 -12.24 16.00
C TRP A 325 13.47 -11.90 17.03
N ASP A 326 13.79 -10.99 17.94
CA ASP A 326 12.84 -10.09 18.58
C ASP A 326 12.34 -9.21 17.44
N GLY A 327 11.54 -9.81 16.56
CA GLY A 327 10.84 -9.14 15.50
C GLY A 327 9.82 -8.25 16.18
N TYR A 328 10.27 -7.09 16.63
CA TYR A 328 9.47 -5.90 16.62
C TYR A 328 8.98 -5.77 15.18
N LEU A 329 7.79 -6.33 14.90
CA LEU A 329 6.83 -5.63 14.08
C LEU A 329 6.96 -4.19 14.55
N CYS A 330 7.29 -3.25 13.67
CA CYS A 330 7.06 -1.85 13.96
C CYS A 330 5.56 -1.67 14.23
N VAL A 331 5.13 -2.04 15.44
CA VAL A 331 4.35 -1.17 16.29
C VAL A 331 5.18 0.10 16.33
N MET A 332 4.97 0.95 15.31
CA MET A 332 5.08 2.37 15.55
C MET A 332 4.27 2.57 16.81
N HIS A 333 4.96 2.87 17.91
CA HIS A 333 4.30 3.44 19.07
C HIS A 333 3.45 4.58 18.51
N MET A 334 2.14 4.43 18.68
CA MET A 334 1.13 5.40 18.28
C MET A 334 1.36 6.71 19.02
#